data_AF-T1L5E6-F1
#
_entry.id   AF-T1L5E6-F1
#
_cell.length_a   1.000
_cell.length_b   1.000
_cell.length_c   1.000
_cell.angle_alpha   90.00
_cell.angle_beta   90.00
_cell.angle_gamma   90.00
#
_symmetry.space_group_name_H-M   'P 1'
#
loop_
_entity.id
_entity.type
_entity.pdbx_description
1 polymer ?
#
loop_
_entity_poly.entity_id
_entity_poly.type
_entity_poly.pdbx_seq_one_letter_code
_entity_poly.pdbx_strand_id
1 'polypeptide(L)'
;MSSSQLVQTICGDNVFWDSQLSWNTTNPRLTECFQVTLLTGFPVGIMILTILTHAFREKRFDRNNWTFLKYIRLIAIIFASFINILYSLIITNHYYKEQYRVLLTYSIIQLVKATCYSGMMWFFLVTETVFSMIIYGDKWVTYDQQLFSEFVFYTTYIPVLVLLLILFCFNEEALV
;
A
#
# COMPACT_ATOMS: atom_id res chain seq x y z
N MET A 1 -27.86 -6.95 -3.52
CA MET A 1 -27.31 -5.85 -2.70
C MET A 1 -26.99 -4.70 -3.63
N SER A 2 -27.62 -3.53 -3.46
CA SER A 2 -27.37 -2.39 -4.36
C SER A 2 -25.98 -1.79 -4.10
N SER A 3 -25.37 -1.19 -5.11
CA SER A 3 -24.05 -0.52 -4.99
C SER A 3 -24.02 0.52 -3.86
N SER A 4 -25.14 1.21 -3.61
CA SER A 4 -25.29 2.18 -2.51
C SER A 4 -25.19 1.55 -1.12
N GLN A 5 -25.73 0.35 -0.91
CA GLN A 5 -25.69 -0.35 0.37
C GLN A 5 -24.30 -0.90 0.68
N LEU A 6 -23.57 -1.34 -0.34
CA LEU A 6 -22.17 -1.80 -0.20
C LEU A 6 -21.26 -0.65 0.26
N VAL A 7 -21.42 0.53 -0.33
CA VAL A 7 -20.62 1.72 0.00
C VAL A 7 -20.90 2.18 1.44
N GLN A 8 -22.15 2.23 1.88
CA GLN A 8 -22.49 2.55 3.27
C GLN A 8 -21.95 1.51 4.27
N THR A 9 -21.89 0.23 3.88
CA THR A 9 -21.32 -0.82 4.74
C THR A 9 -19.80 -0.65 4.89
N ILE A 10 -19.10 -0.20 3.84
CA ILE A 10 -17.65 -0.04 3.84
C ILE A 10 -17.22 1.29 4.47
N CYS A 11 -17.94 2.39 4.18
CA CYS A 11 -17.62 3.73 4.65
C CYS A 11 -18.29 4.11 5.98
N GLY A 12 -19.29 3.35 6.43
CA GLY A 12 -20.16 3.74 7.55
C GLY A 12 -20.90 5.03 7.23
N ASP A 13 -20.84 5.97 8.19
CA ASP A 13 -21.45 7.30 8.06
C ASP A 13 -20.62 8.28 7.20
N ASN A 14 -19.40 7.91 6.80
CA ASN A 14 -18.54 8.77 5.99
C ASN A 14 -18.95 8.76 4.52
N VAL A 15 -18.91 9.93 3.89
CA VAL A 15 -19.23 10.08 2.46
C VAL A 15 -18.12 9.46 1.60
N PHE A 16 -18.48 8.54 0.71
CA PHE A 16 -17.51 7.90 -0.20
C PHE A 16 -16.92 8.86 -1.22
N TRP A 17 -17.71 9.77 -1.79
CA TRP A 17 -17.22 10.74 -2.76
C TRP A 17 -17.91 12.08 -2.55
N ASP A 18 -17.11 13.15 -2.41
CA ASP A 18 -17.61 14.51 -2.28
C ASP A 18 -17.12 15.33 -3.49
N SER A 19 -18.05 15.73 -4.36
CA SER A 19 -17.76 16.53 -5.55
C SER A 19 -17.33 17.97 -5.21
N GLN A 20 -17.76 18.51 -4.08
CA GLN A 20 -17.36 19.84 -3.64
C GLN A 20 -15.91 19.83 -3.16
N LEU A 21 -15.52 18.78 -2.47
CA LEU A 21 -14.16 18.58 -1.96
C LEU A 21 -13.15 18.24 -3.08
N SER A 22 -13.59 17.55 -4.13
CA SER A 22 -12.71 17.05 -5.21
C SER A 22 -12.59 17.99 -6.41
N TRP A 23 -13.65 18.72 -6.77
CA TRP A 23 -13.67 19.50 -8.02
C TRP A 23 -13.95 21.00 -7.84
N ASN A 24 -14.48 21.42 -6.68
CA ASN A 24 -14.89 22.81 -6.44
C ASN A 24 -14.04 23.49 -5.35
N THR A 25 -12.73 23.25 -5.36
CA THR A 25 -11.79 23.82 -4.40
C THR A 25 -10.44 24.11 -5.06
N THR A 26 -9.69 25.07 -4.53
CA THR A 26 -8.33 25.41 -4.99
C THR A 26 -7.31 24.30 -4.68
N ASN A 27 -7.61 23.43 -3.71
CA ASN A 27 -6.80 22.26 -3.36
C ASN A 27 -7.71 21.02 -3.37
N PRO A 28 -7.80 20.27 -4.49
CA PRO A 28 -8.69 19.12 -4.61
C PRO A 28 -8.29 18.04 -3.61
N ARG A 29 -9.25 17.59 -2.81
CA ARG A 29 -9.03 16.52 -1.81
C ARG A 29 -9.97 15.35 -2.07
N LEU A 30 -9.51 14.17 -1.64
CA LEU A 30 -10.29 12.95 -1.68
C LEU A 30 -10.82 12.64 -0.28
N THR A 31 -12.03 12.11 -0.19
CA THR A 31 -12.59 11.71 1.10
C THR A 31 -11.76 10.59 1.71
N GLU A 32 -11.71 10.52 3.04
CA GLU A 32 -10.94 9.50 3.75
C GLU A 32 -11.40 8.07 3.36
N CYS A 33 -12.71 7.87 3.18
CA CYS A 33 -13.21 6.57 2.74
C CYS A 33 -12.75 6.21 1.32
N PHE A 34 -12.73 7.18 0.40
CA PHE A 34 -12.24 6.93 -0.96
C PHE A 34 -10.76 6.52 -0.95
N GLN A 35 -9.95 7.20 -0.16
CA GLN A 35 -8.53 6.90 -0.02
C GLN A 35 -8.33 5.48 0.52
N VAL A 36 -8.97 5.13 1.63
CA VAL A 36 -8.82 3.80 2.24
C VAL A 36 -9.39 2.69 1.34
N THR A 37 -10.51 2.94 0.66
CA THR A 37 -11.21 1.89 -0.09
C THR A 37 -10.60 1.70 -1.48
N LEU A 38 -10.35 2.78 -2.22
CA LEU A 38 -9.97 2.71 -3.62
C LEU A 38 -8.45 2.81 -3.79
N LEU A 39 -7.81 3.81 -3.18
CA LEU A 39 -6.36 4.00 -3.32
C LEU A 39 -5.58 2.88 -2.62
N THR A 40 -6.05 2.41 -1.46
CA THR A 40 -5.40 1.26 -0.80
C THR A 40 -5.93 -0.08 -1.32
N GLY A 41 -7.23 -0.19 -1.63
CA GLY A 41 -7.83 -1.46 -2.06
C GLY A 41 -7.46 -1.89 -3.48
N PHE A 42 -7.22 -0.96 -4.39
CA PHE A 42 -6.90 -1.31 -5.79
C PHE A 42 -5.55 -2.03 -5.95
N PRO A 43 -4.44 -1.56 -5.36
CA PRO A 43 -3.19 -2.31 -5.34
C PRO A 43 -3.37 -3.72 -4.73
N VAL A 44 -4.14 -3.84 -3.64
CA VAL A 44 -4.43 -5.13 -3.01
C VAL A 44 -5.14 -6.08 -3.99
N GLY A 45 -6.10 -5.57 -4.77
CA GLY A 45 -6.77 -6.33 -5.82
C GLY A 45 -5.80 -6.83 -6.89
N ILE A 46 -4.88 -5.98 -7.36
CA ILE A 46 -3.80 -6.38 -8.29
C ILE A 46 -2.99 -7.51 -7.67
N MET A 47 -2.59 -7.37 -6.40
CA MET A 47 -1.78 -8.38 -5.73
C MET A 47 -2.51 -9.72 -5.62
N ILE A 48 -3.79 -9.75 -5.23
CA ILE A 48 -4.58 -10.99 -5.19
C ILE A 48 -4.58 -11.66 -6.55
N LEU A 49 -4.78 -10.88 -7.63
CA LEU A 49 -4.72 -11.39 -8.99
C LEU A 49 -3.33 -11.97 -9.32
N THR A 50 -2.25 -11.32 -8.91
CA THR A 50 -0.89 -11.86 -9.09
C THR A 50 -0.68 -13.19 -8.36
N ILE A 51 -1.15 -13.30 -7.11
CA ILE A 51 -1.05 -14.53 -6.30
C ILE A 51 -1.81 -15.66 -6.99
N LEU A 52 -3.04 -15.39 -7.43
CA LEU A 52 -3.84 -16.39 -8.15
C LEU A 52 -3.11 -16.85 -9.42
N THR A 53 -2.62 -15.91 -10.24
CA THR A 53 -1.89 -16.27 -11.48
C THR A 53 -0.61 -17.08 -11.22
N HIS A 54 0.07 -16.85 -10.09
CA HIS A 54 1.24 -17.63 -9.68
C HIS A 54 0.88 -18.97 -9.06
N ALA A 55 -0.17 -19.04 -8.24
CA ALA A 55 -0.66 -20.28 -7.66
C ALA A 55 -1.06 -21.29 -8.75
N PHE A 56 -1.58 -20.80 -9.88
CA PHE A 56 -1.89 -21.63 -11.05
C PHE A 56 -0.68 -21.90 -11.96
N ARG A 57 0.42 -21.15 -11.82
CA ARG A 57 1.67 -21.39 -12.56
C ARG A 57 2.66 -22.12 -11.66
N GLU A 58 2.61 -23.44 -11.75
CA GLU A 58 3.51 -24.34 -11.03
C GLU A 58 4.98 -24.13 -11.47
N LYS A 59 5.66 -23.16 -10.87
CA LYS A 59 7.10 -22.99 -10.97
C LYS A 59 7.73 -23.44 -9.67
N ARG A 60 8.58 -24.46 -9.76
CA ARG A 60 9.44 -24.88 -8.65
C ARG A 60 10.24 -23.66 -8.19
N PHE A 61 10.10 -23.31 -6.93
CA PHE A 61 10.87 -22.25 -6.28
C PHE A 61 12.35 -22.64 -6.40
N ASP A 62 13.10 -21.94 -7.26
CA ASP A 62 14.48 -22.29 -7.54
C ASP A 62 15.33 -21.90 -6.33
N ARG A 63 15.64 -22.89 -5.50
CA ARG A 63 16.07 -22.70 -4.11
C ARG A 63 17.51 -22.17 -3.98
N ASN A 64 18.30 -22.20 -5.05
CA ASN A 64 19.75 -22.29 -4.88
C ASN A 64 20.63 -21.13 -5.39
N ASN A 65 20.07 -20.01 -5.88
CA ASN A 65 20.88 -18.83 -6.24
C ASN A 65 20.27 -17.55 -5.66
N TRP A 66 20.52 -17.30 -4.37
CA TRP A 66 20.22 -16.03 -3.71
C TRP A 66 21.33 -15.03 -3.99
N THR A 67 21.06 -14.13 -4.92
CA THR A 67 21.89 -12.98 -5.29
C THR A 67 21.78 -11.86 -4.25
N PHE A 68 22.82 -11.04 -4.16
CA PHE A 68 22.89 -9.91 -3.21
C PHE A 68 21.70 -8.94 -3.33
N LEU A 69 21.21 -8.69 -4.54
CA LEU A 69 20.07 -7.81 -4.77
C LEU A 69 18.75 -8.41 -4.25
N LYS A 70 18.56 -9.74 -4.32
CA LYS A 70 17.43 -10.43 -3.64
C LYS A 70 17.48 -10.24 -2.12
N TYR A 71 18.67 -10.28 -1.52
CA TYR A 71 18.83 -10.01 -0.08
C TYR A 71 18.46 -8.58 0.30
N ILE A 72 18.95 -7.58 -0.44
CA ILE A 72 18.60 -6.17 -0.17
C ILE A 72 17.10 -5.94 -0.31
N ARG A 73 16.47 -6.48 -1.36
CA ARG A 73 15.02 -6.38 -1.55
C ARG A 73 14.24 -6.99 -0.39
N LEU A 74 14.65 -8.18 0.06
CA LEU A 74 14.01 -8.86 1.18
C LEU A 74 14.11 -8.03 2.47
N ILE A 75 15.30 -7.49 2.78
CA ILE A 75 15.53 -6.65 3.97
C ILE A 75 14.65 -5.39 3.90
N ALA A 76 14.61 -4.72 2.75
CA ALA A 76 13.80 -3.51 2.57
C ALA A 76 12.29 -3.80 2.74
N ILE A 77 11.80 -4.95 2.27
CA ILE A 77 10.40 -5.36 2.47
C ILE A 77 10.11 -5.70 3.94
N ILE A 78 11.01 -6.41 4.62
CA ILE A 78 10.87 -6.70 6.05
C ILE A 78 10.82 -5.39 6.85
N PHE A 79 11.71 -4.45 6.54
CA PHE A 79 11.74 -3.14 7.17
C PHE A 79 10.45 -2.34 6.93
N ALA A 80 9.96 -2.30 5.69
CA ALA A 80 8.69 -1.67 5.35
C ALA A 80 7.51 -2.31 6.08
N SER A 81 7.50 -3.65 6.19
CA SER A 81 6.47 -4.39 6.92
C SER A 81 6.51 -4.09 8.42
N PHE A 82 7.70 -4.00 9.00
CA PHE A 82 7.89 -3.65 10.40
C PHE A 82 7.37 -2.24 10.73
N ILE A 83 7.67 -1.25 9.89
CA ILE A 83 7.13 0.12 10.03
C ILE A 83 5.60 0.11 9.98
N ASN A 84 5.00 -0.65 9.04
CA ASN A 84 3.54 -0.79 8.93
C ASN A 84 2.90 -1.42 10.17
N ILE A 85 3.52 -2.47 10.73
CA ILE A 85 3.02 -3.12 11.95
C ILE A 85 3.10 -2.15 13.13
N LEU A 86 4.25 -1.48 13.33
CA LEU A 86 4.40 -0.50 14.41
C LEU A 86 3.37 0.62 14.31
N TYR A 87 3.15 1.15 13.10
CA TYR A 87 2.14 2.16 12.85
C TYR A 87 0.73 1.67 13.18
N SER A 88 0.39 0.44 12.76
CA SER A 88 -0.91 -0.15 13.08
C SER A 88 -1.12 -0.27 14.60
N LEU A 89 -0.08 -0.64 15.37
CA LEU A 89 -0.17 -0.78 16.83
C LEU A 89 -0.36 0.58 17.52
N ILE A 90 0.37 1.60 17.09
CA ILE A 90 0.29 2.96 17.66
C ILE A 90 -1.12 3.53 17.46
N ILE A 91 -1.68 3.41 16.26
CA ILE A 91 -3.00 3.98 15.99
C ILE A 91 -4.12 3.10 16.56
N THR A 92 -4.00 1.77 16.57
CA THR A 92 -5.00 0.88 17.22
C THR A 92 -5.20 1.25 18.69
N ASN A 93 -4.13 1.65 19.37
CA ASN A 93 -4.20 2.10 20.76
C ASN A 93 -4.91 3.46 20.91
N HIS A 94 -4.94 4.29 19.86
CA HIS A 94 -5.44 5.66 19.90
C HIS A 94 -6.87 5.82 19.36
N TYR A 95 -7.26 5.09 18.31
CA TYR A 95 -8.61 5.13 17.77
C TYR A 95 -9.13 3.70 17.65
N TYR A 96 -10.15 3.30 18.42
CA TYR A 96 -10.82 2.01 18.24
C TYR A 96 -11.68 2.03 16.95
N LYS A 97 -11.10 1.72 15.78
CA LYS A 97 -11.77 1.77 14.46
C LYS A 97 -11.43 0.59 13.56
N GLU A 98 -12.39 0.12 12.77
CA GLU A 98 -12.27 -1.00 11.80
C GLU A 98 -11.17 -0.83 10.72
N GLN A 99 -10.61 0.38 10.57
CA GLN A 99 -9.53 0.69 9.62
C GLN A 99 -8.23 -0.12 9.86
N TYR A 100 -7.98 -0.68 11.05
CA TYR A 100 -6.75 -1.47 11.33
C TYR A 100 -6.69 -2.81 10.64
N ARG A 101 -7.85 -3.42 10.34
CA ARG A 101 -7.88 -4.68 9.58
C ARG A 101 -7.26 -4.52 8.20
N VAL A 102 -7.40 -3.33 7.61
CA VAL A 102 -6.80 -2.97 6.32
C VAL A 102 -5.28 -2.87 6.43
N LEU A 103 -4.75 -2.26 7.50
CA LEU A 103 -3.30 -2.14 7.75
C LEU A 103 -2.62 -3.48 8.08
N LEU A 104 -3.28 -4.34 8.86
CA LEU A 104 -2.80 -5.70 9.13
C LEU A 104 -2.77 -6.53 7.86
N THR A 105 -3.84 -6.45 7.05
CA THR A 105 -3.89 -7.07 5.73
C THR A 105 -2.77 -6.55 4.84
N TYR A 106 -2.49 -5.24 4.88
CA TYR A 106 -1.41 -4.61 4.12
C TYR A 106 -0.01 -5.13 4.51
N SER A 107 0.24 -5.39 5.80
CA SER A 107 1.49 -6.00 6.27
C SER A 107 1.68 -7.44 5.79
N ILE A 108 0.60 -8.25 5.81
CA ILE A 108 0.60 -9.61 5.28
C ILE A 108 0.85 -9.60 3.77
N ILE A 109 0.24 -8.66 3.06
CA ILE A 109 0.43 -8.42 1.63
C ILE A 109 1.90 -8.10 1.33
N GLN A 110 2.55 -7.24 2.12
CA GLN A 110 3.99 -6.98 1.96
C GLN A 110 4.87 -8.19 2.20
N LEU A 111 4.50 -9.10 3.11
CA LEU A 111 5.23 -10.35 3.29
C LEU A 111 5.04 -11.28 2.08
N VAL A 112 3.84 -11.35 1.51
CA VAL A 112 3.59 -12.13 0.28
C VAL A 112 4.36 -11.53 -0.92
N LYS A 113 4.45 -10.19 -1.01
CA LYS A 113 5.27 -9.45 -1.99
C LYS A 113 6.75 -9.89 -2.00
N ALA A 114 7.31 -10.27 -0.85
CA ALA A 114 8.69 -10.76 -0.77
C ALA A 114 8.90 -12.13 -1.44
N THR A 115 7.83 -12.91 -1.59
CA THR A 115 7.89 -14.30 -2.09
C THR A 115 7.57 -14.43 -3.58
N CYS A 116 6.84 -13.48 -4.17
CA CYS A 116 6.40 -13.55 -5.57
C CYS A 116 7.26 -12.69 -6.51
N TYR A 117 8.29 -13.28 -7.11
CA TYR A 117 9.07 -12.65 -8.19
C TYR A 117 8.30 -12.71 -9.51
N SER A 118 7.71 -11.59 -9.95
CA SER A 118 7.11 -11.45 -11.30
C SER A 118 7.08 -9.99 -11.75
N GLY A 119 7.12 -9.74 -13.06
CA GLY A 119 6.92 -8.40 -13.62
C GLY A 119 5.59 -7.74 -13.20
N MET A 120 4.58 -8.53 -12.78
CA MET A 120 3.35 -7.96 -12.21
C MET A 120 3.58 -7.26 -10.85
N MET A 121 4.62 -7.66 -10.11
CA MET A 121 5.02 -7.03 -8.85
C MET A 121 5.48 -5.58 -9.07
N TRP A 122 6.09 -5.29 -10.22
CA TRP A 122 6.47 -3.92 -10.59
C TRP A 122 5.23 -3.04 -10.80
N PHE A 123 4.23 -3.52 -11.54
CA PHE A 123 2.96 -2.77 -11.73
C PHE A 123 2.25 -2.52 -10.40
N PHE A 124 2.24 -3.51 -9.52
CA PHE A 124 1.75 -3.35 -8.16
C PHE A 124 2.51 -2.22 -7.44
N LEU A 125 3.85 -2.24 -7.43
CA LEU A 125 4.69 -1.26 -6.72
C LEU A 125 4.52 0.15 -7.28
N VAL A 126 4.43 0.30 -8.60
CA VAL A 126 4.15 1.60 -9.25
C VAL A 126 2.82 2.15 -8.78
N THR A 127 1.76 1.33 -8.86
CA THR A 127 0.41 1.72 -8.48
C THR A 127 0.35 2.11 -7.01
N GLU A 128 0.95 1.30 -6.14
CA GLU A 128 1.05 1.55 -4.71
C GLU A 128 1.79 2.84 -4.39
N THR A 129 2.92 3.09 -5.09
CA THR A 129 3.73 4.30 -4.88
C THR A 129 2.95 5.55 -5.30
N VAL A 130 2.30 5.53 -6.47
CA VAL A 130 1.50 6.65 -6.97
C VAL A 130 0.34 6.95 -6.01
N PHE A 131 -0.39 5.93 -5.57
CA PHE A 131 -1.52 6.12 -4.66
C PHE A 131 -1.08 6.56 -3.26
N SER A 132 0.02 6.01 -2.75
CA SER A 132 0.61 6.47 -1.48
C SER A 132 1.05 7.92 -1.55
N MET A 133 1.61 8.39 -2.68
CA MET A 133 1.96 9.79 -2.88
C MET A 133 0.74 10.71 -2.88
N ILE A 134 -0.38 10.29 -3.49
CA ILE A 134 -1.64 11.06 -3.46
C ILE A 134 -2.15 11.19 -2.03
N ILE A 135 -2.16 10.09 -1.26
CA ILE A 135 -2.57 10.10 0.16
C ILE A 135 -1.65 11.02 0.95
N TYR A 136 -0.33 10.91 0.79
CA TYR A 136 0.61 11.78 1.50
C TYR A 136 0.45 13.25 1.16
N GLY A 137 0.15 13.60 -0.10
CA GLY A 137 -0.17 14.96 -0.49
C GLY A 137 -1.36 15.52 0.29
N ASP A 138 -2.44 14.74 0.43
CA ASP A 138 -3.61 15.13 1.21
C ASP A 138 -3.28 15.30 2.72
N LYS A 139 -2.49 14.38 3.26
CA LYS A 139 -2.02 14.40 4.66
C LYS A 139 -1.08 15.58 4.96
N TRP A 140 -0.24 15.96 4.00
CA TRP A 140 0.64 17.12 4.10
C TRP A 140 -0.14 18.42 4.24
N VAL A 141 -1.19 18.60 3.42
CA VAL A 141 -2.03 19.82 3.46
C VAL A 141 -2.91 19.85 4.72
N THR A 142 -3.19 18.70 5.34
CA THR A 142 -3.99 18.59 6.58
C THR A 142 -3.16 18.41 7.85
N TYR A 143 -1.84 18.59 7.77
CA TYR A 143 -0.90 18.30 8.86
C TYR A 143 -1.30 18.89 10.22
N ASP A 144 -1.78 20.14 10.24
CA ASP A 144 -2.16 20.83 11.49
C ASP A 144 -3.31 20.16 12.25
N GLN A 145 -4.10 19.31 11.58
CA GLN A 145 -5.24 18.59 12.17
C GLN A 145 -4.93 17.12 12.47
N GLN A 146 -3.72 16.65 12.15
CA GLN A 146 -3.35 15.24 12.25
C GLN A 146 -2.37 14.96 13.39
N LEU A 147 -2.34 13.70 13.83
CA LEU A 147 -1.31 13.22 14.75
C LEU A 147 0.05 13.24 14.07
N PHE A 148 1.04 13.82 14.77
CA PHE A 148 2.43 13.85 14.32
C PHE A 148 2.97 12.46 13.91
N SER A 149 2.52 11.39 14.58
CA SER A 149 2.90 10.01 14.25
C SER A 149 2.44 9.56 12.86
N GLU A 150 1.28 10.01 12.36
CA GLU A 150 0.81 9.71 11.01
C GLU A 150 1.70 10.35 9.96
N PHE A 151 2.05 11.61 10.19
CA PHE A 151 2.92 12.35 9.30
C PHE A 151 4.32 11.74 9.21
N VAL A 152 4.92 11.38 10.35
CA VAL A 152 6.24 10.73 10.40
C VAL A 152 6.20 9.38 9.68
N PHE A 153 5.11 8.61 9.83
CA PHE A 153 4.94 7.35 9.14
C PHE A 153 4.96 7.53 7.62
N TYR A 154 4.10 8.37 7.04
CA TYR A 154 4.06 8.55 5.59
C TYR A 154 5.37 9.14 5.03
N THR A 155 5.98 10.06 5.76
CA THR A 155 7.27 10.67 5.39
C THR A 155 8.40 9.64 5.36
N THR A 156 8.35 8.60 6.20
CA THR A 156 9.33 7.51 6.20
C THR A 156 8.96 6.41 5.20
N TYR A 157 7.68 6.13 5.05
CA TYR A 157 7.17 5.02 4.26
C TYR A 157 7.34 5.25 2.75
N ILE A 158 7.06 6.46 2.25
CA ILE A 158 7.16 6.78 0.82
C ILE A 158 8.58 6.64 0.28
N PRO A 159 9.64 7.18 0.92
CA PRO A 159 11.01 6.96 0.47
C PRO A 159 11.39 5.49 0.40
N VAL A 160 10.92 4.67 1.35
CA VAL A 160 11.15 3.22 1.34
C VAL A 160 10.44 2.55 0.15
N LEU A 161 9.20 2.95 -0.15
CA LEU A 161 8.48 2.47 -1.34
C LEU A 161 9.18 2.87 -2.64
N VAL A 162 9.65 4.11 -2.75
CA VAL A 162 10.39 4.58 -3.93
C VAL A 162 11.71 3.84 -4.07
N LEU A 163 12.44 3.62 -2.99
CA LEU A 163 13.66 2.81 -2.99
C LEU A 163 13.37 1.38 -3.46
N LEU A 164 12.29 0.76 -2.96
CA LEU A 164 11.85 -0.56 -3.40
C LEU A 164 11.53 -0.54 -4.90
N LEU A 165 10.79 0.45 -5.40
CA LEU A 165 10.49 0.57 -6.83
C LEU A 165 11.78 0.63 -7.67
N ILE A 166 12.75 1.46 -7.26
CA ILE A 166 14.05 1.57 -7.92
C ILE A 166 14.78 0.22 -7.89
N LEU A 167 14.84 -0.44 -6.74
CA LEU A 167 15.47 -1.75 -6.61
C LEU A 167 14.82 -2.80 -7.50
N PHE A 168 13.51 -2.74 -7.74
CA PHE A 168 12.78 -3.65 -8.62
C PHE A 168 12.95 -3.34 -10.11
N CYS A 169 13.32 -2.10 -10.49
CA CYS A 169 13.65 -1.76 -11.87
C CYS A 169 14.94 -2.43 -12.37
N PHE A 170 15.88 -2.73 -11.48
CA PHE A 170 17.13 -3.41 -11.85
C PHE A 170 16.90 -4.93 -11.98
N ASN A 171 16.77 -5.44 -13.20
CA ASN A 171 16.66 -6.88 -13.43
C ASN A 171 18.04 -7.54 -13.33
N GLU A 172 18.16 -8.64 -12.59
CA GLU A 172 19.45 -9.36 -12.44
C GLU A 172 19.89 -10.07 -13.71
N GLU A 173 18.95 -10.31 -14.65
CA GLU A 173 19.22 -10.97 -15.92
C GLU A 173 20.12 -10.14 -16.87
N ALA A 174 20.38 -8.86 -16.57
CA ALA A 174 21.23 -7.98 -17.37
C ALA A 174 22.73 -8.01 -16.96
N LEU A 175 23.11 -8.84 -15.98
CA LEU A 175 24.46 -8.87 -15.37
C LEU A 175 25.20 -10.20 -15.57
N VAL A 176 24.75 -11.05 -16.50
CA VAL A 176 25.46 -12.26 -16.94
C VAL A 176 25.91 -12.10 -18.38
#